data_AF-A0A3N7FH21-F1
#
_entry.id   AF-A0A3N7FH21-F1
#
_cell.length_a   1.000
_cell.length_b   1.000
_cell.length_c   1.000
_cell.angle_alpha   90.00
_cell.angle_beta   90.00
_cell.angle_gamma   90.00
#
_symmetry.space_group_name_H-M   'P 1'
#
loop_
_entity.id
_entity.type
_entity.pdbx_description
1 polymer ?
#
loop_
_entity_poly.entity_id
_entity_poly.type
_entity_poly.pdbx_seq_one_letter_code
_entity_poly.pdbx_strand_id
1 'polypeptide(L)'
;MTSLHSWLGMITICLFGLQWLLGFFSFVFPGAEMSARGSYRPWHVFGGLAIFFLAISAAQTGLLETSIFLELGLSQEGLIVNFTALLLFLFAVGVGLSSVLPRGRY
;
A
#
# COMPACT_ATOMS: atom_id res chain seq x y z
N MET A 1 -18.95 3.57 -4.68
CA MET A 1 -18.70 2.11 -4.70
C MET A 1 -19.06 1.48 -6.04
N THR A 2 -18.67 2.11 -7.15
CA THR A 2 -18.89 1.56 -8.50
C THR A 2 -17.60 1.52 -9.31
N SER A 3 -16.62 2.35 -8.96
CA SER A 3 -15.31 2.38 -9.59
C SER A 3 -14.31 1.44 -8.93
N LEU A 4 -13.31 1.00 -9.71
CA LEU A 4 -12.24 0.14 -9.23
C LEU A 4 -11.44 0.84 -8.11
N HIS A 5 -11.18 2.15 -8.23
CA HIS A 5 -10.56 2.95 -7.18
C HIS A 5 -11.30 2.80 -5.85
N SER A 6 -12.62 2.95 -5.87
CA SER A 6 -13.46 2.87 -4.66
C SER A 6 -13.42 1.48 -4.01
N TRP A 7 -13.36 0.41 -4.79
CA TRP A 7 -13.28 -0.97 -4.27
C TRP A 7 -11.91 -1.26 -3.68
N LEU A 8 -10.83 -0.90 -4.39
CA LEU A 8 -9.46 -1.03 -3.90
C LEU A 8 -9.25 -0.20 -2.62
N GLY A 9 -9.73 1.04 -2.60
CA GLY A 9 -9.62 1.92 -1.44
C GLY A 9 -10.33 1.37 -0.19
N MET A 10 -11.56 0.87 -0.34
CA MET A 10 -12.30 0.26 0.76
C MET A 10 -11.59 -0.98 1.32
N ILE A 11 -11.17 -1.90 0.45
CA ILE A 11 -10.41 -3.10 0.85
C ILE A 11 -9.13 -2.69 1.58
N THR A 12 -8.40 -1.70 1.05
CA THR A 12 -7.16 -1.20 1.65
C THR A 12 -7.38 -0.67 3.06
N ILE A 13 -8.39 0.18 3.27
CA ILE A 13 -8.66 0.78 4.59
C ILE A 13 -9.07 -0.30 5.60
N CYS A 14 -9.96 -1.21 5.21
CA CYS A 14 -10.39 -2.31 6.09
C CYS A 14 -9.22 -3.22 6.47
N LEU A 15 -8.41 -3.65 5.49
CA LEU A 15 -7.25 -4.49 5.74
C LEU A 15 -6.17 -3.77 6.54
N PHE A 16 -5.93 -2.47 6.30
CA PHE A 16 -4.99 -1.68 7.08
C PHE A 16 -5.42 -1.60 8.56
N GLY A 17 -6.70 -1.32 8.82
CA GLY A 17 -7.24 -1.30 10.18
C GLY A 17 -7.07 -2.65 10.89
N LEU A 18 -7.40 -3.75 10.21
CA LEU A 18 -7.21 -5.11 10.75
C LEU A 18 -5.73 -5.42 11.01
N GLN A 19 -4.86 -5.11 10.04
CA GLN A 19 -3.43 -5.34 10.14
C GLN A 19 -2.80 -4.55 11.29
N TRP A 20 -3.23 -3.31 11.48
CA TRP A 20 -2.78 -2.44 12.57
C TRP A 20 -3.21 -3.00 13.92
N LEU A 21 -4.49 -3.38 14.08
CA LEU A 21 -5.00 -3.96 15.33
C LEU A 21 -4.28 -5.26 15.68
N LEU A 22 -4.18 -6.20 14.73
CA LEU A 22 -3.49 -7.46 14.93
C LEU A 22 -2.00 -7.27 15.22
N GLY A 23 -1.35 -6.35 14.52
CA GLY A 23 0.05 -5.97 14.77
C GLY A 23 0.25 -5.38 16.16
N PHE A 24 -0.64 -4.48 16.59
CA PHE A 24 -0.58 -3.82 17.89
C PHE A 24 -0.68 -4.84 19.03
N PHE A 25 -1.71 -5.69 19.02
CA PHE A 25 -1.91 -6.69 20.09
C PHE A 25 -0.85 -7.80 20.06
N SER A 26 -0.29 -8.11 18.89
CA SER A 26 0.76 -9.14 18.77
C SER A 26 2.15 -8.65 19.20
N PHE A 27 2.51 -7.40 18.86
CA PHE A 27 3.90 -6.93 18.97
C PHE A 27 4.11 -5.75 19.93
N VAL A 28 3.06 -5.03 20.31
CA VAL A 28 3.16 -3.81 21.14
C VAL A 28 2.60 -4.06 22.54
N PHE A 29 1.28 -4.19 22.67
CA PHE A 29 0.62 -4.36 23.98
C PHE A 29 -0.70 -5.11 23.84
N PRO A 30 -1.00 -6.13 24.67
CA PRO A 30 -0.17 -6.67 25.75
C PRO A 30 1.04 -7.49 25.24
N GLY A 31 1.09 -7.75 23.94
CA GLY A 31 2.09 -8.60 23.30
C GLY A 31 1.66 -10.06 23.35
N ALA A 32 1.74 -10.75 22.21
CA ALA A 32 1.45 -12.18 22.15
C ALA A 32 2.64 -13.01 22.67
N GLU A 33 2.39 -14.28 22.99
CA GLU A 33 3.44 -15.24 23.36
C GLU A 33 4.49 -15.36 22.24
N MET A 34 5.73 -15.68 22.60
CA MET A 34 6.86 -15.74 21.64
C MET A 34 6.60 -16.70 20.47
N SER A 35 5.96 -17.84 20.75
CA SER A 35 5.56 -18.84 19.74
C SER A 35 4.55 -18.26 18.73
N ALA A 36 3.47 -17.65 19.23
CA ALA A 36 2.44 -16.99 18.43
C ALA A 36 3.01 -15.81 17.62
N ARG A 37 3.88 -14.99 18.21
CA ARG A 37 4.58 -13.89 17.52
C ARG A 37 5.46 -14.40 16.39
N GLY A 38 6.20 -15.48 16.63
CA GLY A 38 7.05 -16.12 15.62
C GLY A 38 6.24 -16.58 14.41
N SER A 39 5.12 -17.26 14.67
CA SER A 39 4.21 -17.77 13.62
C SER A 39 3.46 -16.65 12.87
N TYR A 40 3.07 -15.57 13.56
CA TYR A 40 2.32 -14.47 12.94
C TYR A 40 3.20 -13.48 12.17
N ARG A 41 4.46 -13.31 12.56
CA ARG A 41 5.40 -12.36 11.93
C ARG A 41 5.46 -12.44 10.39
N PRO A 42 5.62 -13.60 9.73
CA PRO A 42 5.67 -13.67 8.27
C PRO A 42 4.37 -13.18 7.62
N TRP A 43 3.21 -13.50 8.21
CA TRP A 43 1.91 -13.02 7.74
C TRP A 43 1.75 -11.51 7.94
N HIS A 44 2.27 -10.97 9.05
CA HIS A 44 2.27 -9.54 9.28
C HIS A 44 3.14 -8.77 8.28
N VAL A 45 4.33 -9.30 7.94
CA VAL A 45 5.21 -8.68 6.94
C VAL A 45 4.57 -8.76 5.54
N PHE A 46 4.11 -9.94 5.13
CA PHE A 46 3.45 -10.14 3.84
C PHE A 46 2.19 -9.26 3.69
N GLY A 47 1.32 -9.29 4.69
CA GLY A 47 0.09 -8.49 4.70
C GLY A 47 0.36 -6.99 4.62
N GLY A 48 1.39 -6.50 5.33
CA GLY A 48 1.80 -5.10 5.25
C GLY A 48 2.23 -4.70 3.85
N LEU A 49 3.02 -5.54 3.17
CA LEU A 49 3.46 -5.28 1.80
C LEU A 49 2.30 -5.36 0.79
N ALA A 50 1.39 -6.32 0.97
CA ALA A 50 0.20 -6.45 0.12
C ALA A 50 -0.74 -5.23 0.25
N ILE A 51 -0.99 -4.77 1.48
CA ILE A 51 -1.79 -3.56 1.75
C ILE A 51 -1.13 -2.32 1.15
N PHE A 52 0.21 -2.22 1.25
CA PHE A 52 0.95 -1.13 0.62
C PHE A 52 0.75 -1.09 -0.90
N PHE A 53 0.87 -2.22 -1.60
CA PHE A 53 0.60 -2.27 -3.06
C PHE A 53 -0.86 -2.03 -3.42
N LEU A 54 -1.82 -2.43 -2.57
CA LEU A 54 -3.23 -2.07 -2.74
C LEU A 54 -3.44 -0.55 -2.60
N ALA A 55 -2.79 0.10 -1.63
CA ALA A 55 -2.85 1.55 -1.48
C ALA A 55 -2.27 2.29 -2.69
N ILE A 56 -1.15 1.82 -3.23
CA ILE A 56 -0.56 2.35 -4.47
C ILE A 56 -1.53 2.16 -5.64
N SER A 57 -2.14 0.98 -5.78
CA SER A 57 -3.11 0.69 -6.85
C SER A 57 -4.36 1.58 -6.74
N ALA A 58 -4.85 1.81 -5.52
CA ALA A 58 -5.93 2.76 -5.27
C ALA A 58 -5.52 4.19 -5.65
N ALA A 59 -4.31 4.64 -5.30
CA ALA A 59 -3.83 5.97 -5.68
C ALA A 59 -3.71 6.12 -7.21
N GLN A 60 -3.14 5.12 -7.91
CA GLN A 60 -3.02 5.13 -9.38
C GLN A 60 -4.39 5.23 -10.06
N THR A 61 -5.34 4.40 -9.64
CA THR A 61 -6.70 4.40 -10.21
C THR A 61 -7.46 5.70 -9.89
N GLY A 62 -7.26 6.29 -8.71
CA GLY A 62 -7.85 7.59 -8.36
C GLY A 62 -7.30 8.76 -9.17
N LEU A 63 -5.98 8.77 -9.43
CA LEU A 63 -5.35 9.77 -10.30
C LEU A 63 -5.86 9.64 -11.75
N LEU A 64 -5.98 8.40 -12.24
CA LEU A 64 -6.53 8.12 -13.58
C LEU A 64 -8.00 8.57 -13.69
N GLU A 65 -8.84 8.20 -12.73
CA GLU A 65 -10.26 8.61 -12.71
C GLU A 65 -10.39 10.13 -12.70
N THR A 66 -9.58 10.83 -11.89
CA THR A 66 -9.55 12.30 -11.84
C THR A 66 -9.11 12.91 -13.17
N SER A 67 -8.04 12.38 -13.78
CA SER A 67 -7.54 12.87 -15.06
C SER A 67 -8.54 12.70 -16.20
N ILE A 68 -9.30 11.60 -16.20
CA ILE A 68 -10.35 11.34 -17.19
C ILE A 68 -11.54 12.25 -16.94
N PHE A 69 -12.00 12.36 -15.69
CA PHE A 69 -13.15 13.17 -15.31
C PHE A 69 -12.96 14.66 -15.64
N LEU A 70 -11.73 15.17 -15.48
CA LEU A 70 -11.37 16.55 -15.81
C LEU A 70 -10.89 16.72 -17.26
N GLU A 71 -10.88 15.66 -18.07
CA GLU A 71 -10.45 15.67 -19.48
C GLU A 71 -9.05 16.30 -19.70
N LEU A 72 -8.12 16.08 -18.76
CA LEU A 72 -6.84 16.81 -18.72
C LEU A 72 -5.95 16.53 -19.94
N GLY A 73 -6.06 15.36 -20.57
CA GLY A 73 -5.29 14.98 -21.75
C GLY A 73 -3.78 15.23 -21.60
N LEU A 74 -3.18 15.93 -22.57
CA LEU A 74 -1.77 16.32 -22.57
C LEU A 74 -1.54 17.76 -22.06
N SER A 75 -2.50 18.33 -21.32
CA SER A 75 -2.30 19.61 -20.64
C SER A 75 -1.14 19.53 -19.63
N GLN A 76 -0.65 20.70 -19.19
CA GLN A 76 0.38 20.75 -18.15
C GLN A 76 -0.08 20.03 -16.87
N GLU A 77 -1.34 20.18 -16.48
CA GLU A 77 -1.93 19.48 -15.33
C GLU A 77 -1.97 17.97 -15.55
N GLY A 78 -2.40 17.51 -16.74
CA GLY A 78 -2.41 16.09 -17.10
C GLY A 78 -1.01 15.46 -17.06
N LEU A 79 0.01 16.18 -17.55
CA LEU A 79 1.40 15.75 -17.45
C LEU A 79 1.87 15.66 -15.99
N ILE A 80 1.55 16.65 -15.14
CA ILE A 80 1.88 16.62 -13.70
C ILE A 80 1.23 15.41 -13.02
N VAL A 81 -0.04 15.12 -13.32
CA VAL A 81 -0.75 13.94 -12.77
C VAL A 81 -0.07 12.65 -13.21
N ASN A 82 0.26 12.49 -14.50
CA ASN A 82 0.96 11.31 -15.01
C ASN A 82 2.35 11.13 -14.40
N PHE A 83 3.12 12.21 -14.27
CA PHE A 83 4.42 12.16 -13.60
C PHE A 83 4.28 11.79 -12.12
N THR A 84 3.27 12.31 -11.43
CA THR A 84 2.98 11.94 -10.03
C THR A 84 2.64 10.45 -9.92
N ALA A 85 1.83 9.93 -10.82
CA ALA A 85 1.50 8.51 -10.90
C ALA A 85 2.76 7.64 -11.12
N LEU A 86 3.64 8.03 -12.05
CA LEU A 86 4.92 7.36 -12.28
C LEU A 86 5.83 7.39 -11.05
N LEU A 87 5.94 8.53 -10.37
CA LEU A 87 6.74 8.66 -9.16
C LEU A 87 6.21 7.78 -8.02
N LEU A 88 4.89 7.69 -7.85
CA LEU A 88 4.28 6.77 -6.88
C LEU A 88 4.58 5.30 -7.21
N PHE A 89 4.56 4.93 -8.49
CA PHE A 89 4.92 3.57 -8.92
C PHE A 89 6.39 3.27 -8.63
N LEU A 90 7.31 4.17 -8.99
CA LEU A 90 8.74 4.01 -8.71
C LEU A 90 9.03 3.96 -7.20
N PHE A 91 8.33 4.76 -6.41
CA PHE A 91 8.37 4.70 -4.95
C PHE A 91 7.94 3.32 -4.44
N ALA A 92 6.85 2.77 -4.98
CA ALA A 92 6.38 1.45 -4.60
C ALA A 92 7.38 0.34 -4.91
N VAL A 93 8.03 0.40 -6.09
CA VAL A 93 9.10 -0.52 -6.47
C VAL A 93 10.29 -0.39 -5.52
N GLY A 94 10.72 0.84 -5.21
CA GLY A 94 11.84 1.09 -4.28
C GLY A 94 11.58 0.55 -2.88
N VAL A 95 10.39 0.84 -2.32
CA VAL A 95 9.97 0.32 -1.02
C VAL A 95 9.88 -1.21 -1.04
N GLY A 96 9.23 -1.78 -2.07
CA GLY A 96 9.10 -3.22 -2.24
C GLY A 96 10.45 -3.93 -2.27
N LEU A 97 11.37 -3.47 -3.12
CA LEU A 97 12.74 -4.00 -3.19
C LEU A 97 13.46 -3.86 -1.85
N SER A 98 13.41 -2.70 -1.20
CA SER A 98 14.07 -2.48 0.09
C SER A 98 13.52 -3.34 1.23
N SER A 99 12.27 -3.79 1.12
CA SER A 99 11.60 -4.65 2.10
C SER A 99 11.92 -6.14 1.91
N VAL A 100 12.19 -6.56 0.67
CA VAL A 100 12.48 -7.96 0.30
C VAL A 100 13.98 -8.25 0.30
N LEU A 101 14.80 -7.29 -0.10
CA LEU A 101 16.24 -7.48 -0.19
C LEU A 101 16.83 -7.71 1.21
N PRO A 102 17.69 -8.73 1.38
CA PRO A 102 18.41 -8.94 2.63
C PRO A 102 19.23 -7.69 2.94
N ARG A 103 19.01 -7.08 4.10
CA ARG A 103 19.95 -6.10 4.62
C ARG A 103 21.22 -6.86 5.00
N GLY A 104 22.26 -6.74 4.17
CA GLY A 104 23.57 -7.30 4.46
C GLY A 104 23.98 -6.91 5.87
N ARG A 105 24.09 -7.90 6.76
CA ARG A 105 24.62 -7.71 8.10
C ARG A 105 26.14 -7.72 7.95
N TYR A 106 26.72 -6.54 7.74
CA TYR A 106 28.15 -6.31 7.95
C TYR A 106 28.38 -6.04 9.43
#